data_AF-A0A923D6J5-F1
#
_entry.id   AF-A0A923D6J5-F1
#
_cell.length_a   1.000
_cell.length_b   1.000
_cell.length_c   1.000
_cell.angle_alpha   90.00
_cell.angle_beta   90.00
_cell.angle_gamma   90.00
#
_symmetry.space_group_name_H-M   'P 1'
#
loop_
_entity.id
_entity.type
_entity.pdbx_description
1 polymer ?
#
loop_
_entity_poly.entity_id
_entity_poly.type
_entity_poly.pdbx_seq_one_letter_code
_entity_poly.pdbx_strand_id
1 'polypeptide(L)' 'MIELNVPGRGTLKLNYLVCDVNGTLALDGKLQDGVVRTFKTLRDRLEIYLLTANTYGGQNQIDINST' A
#
# COMPACT_ATOMS: atom_id res chain seq x y z
N MET A 1 0.78 9.37 -10.09
CA MET A 1 0.08 10.28 -9.17
C MET A 1 -1.43 10.16 -9.38
N ILE A 2 -2.26 10.33 -8.35
CA ILE A 2 -3.73 10.41 -8.45
C ILE A 2 -4.17 11.84 -8.11
N GLU A 3 -4.99 12.43 -8.97
CA GLU A 3 -5.57 13.76 -8.76
C GLU A 3 -7.06 13.66 -8.42
N LEU A 4 -7.49 14.33 -7.35
CA LEU A 4 -8.88 14.38 -6.90
C LEU A 4 -9.30 15.82 -6.70
N ASN A 5 -10.34 16.26 -7.40
CA ASN A 5 -10.98 17.54 -7.11
C ASN A 5 -12.01 17.36 -6.00
N VAL A 6 -11.77 17.94 -4.83
CA VAL A 6 -12.67 17.85 -3.68
C VAL A 6 -13.42 19.19 -3.54
N PRO A 7 -14.75 19.23 -3.75
CA PRO A 7 -15.54 20.45 -3.61
C PRO A 7 -15.32 21.11 -2.24
N GLY A 8 -15.10 22.42 -2.23
CA GLY A 8 -14.85 23.19 -1.00
C GLY A 8 -13.45 23.02 -0.37
N ARG A 9 -12.60 22.15 -0.92
CA ARG A 9 -11.21 21.94 -0.47
C ARG A 9 -10.18 22.23 -1.57
N GLY A 10 -10.53 21.97 -2.82
CA GLY A 10 -9.65 22.12 -3.97
C GLY A 10 -9.05 20.80 -4.43
N THR A 11 -8.01 20.90 -5.27
CA THR A 11 -7.38 19.74 -5.90
C THR A 11 -6.35 19.10 -4.97
N LEU A 12 -6.52 17.81 -4.70
CA LEU A 12 -5.55 16.98 -4.00
C LEU A 12 -4.72 16.18 -5.00
N LYS A 13 -3.40 16.20 -4.84
CA LYS A 13 -2.46 15.37 -5.60
C LYS A 13 -1.86 14.33 -4.66
N LEU A 14 -2.30 13.09 -4.82
CA LEU A 14 -1.84 11.96 -4.02
C LEU A 14 -0.67 11.29 -4.76
N ASN A 15 0.48 11.24 -4.09
CA ASN A 15 1.69 10.59 -4.62
C ASN A 15 2.03 9.31 -3.87
N TYR A 16 1.66 9.23 -2.59
CA TYR A 16 2.08 8.17 -1.69
C TYR A 16 0.87 7.44 -1.12
N LEU A 17 0.95 6.11 -1.04
CA LEU A 17 0.05 5.28 -0.27
C LEU A 17 0.85 4.62 0.84
N VAL A 18 0.52 4.93 2.10
CA VAL A 18 1.14 4.30 3.26
C VAL A 18 0.11 3.38 3.91
N CYS A 19 0.43 2.10 4.11
CA CYS A 19 -0.48 1.14 4.71
C CYS A 19 0.16 0.37 5.86
N ASP A 20 -0.61 0.15 6.92
CA ASP A 20 -0.26 -0.82 7.96
C ASP A 20 -0.54 -2.25 7.45
N VAL A 21 0.43 -3.14 7.61
CA VAL A 21 0.36 -4.55 7.19
C VAL A 21 -0.37 -5.38 8.24
N ASN A 22 -0.07 -5.15 9.52
CA ASN A 22 -0.48 -6.03 10.60
C ASN A 22 -1.96 -5.80 10.94
N GLY A 23 -2.75 -6.88 11.01
CA GLY A 23 -4.17 -6.80 11.37
C GLY A 23 -5.10 -6.14 10.34
N THR A 24 -4.58 -5.69 9.18
CA THR A 24 -5.37 -5.00 8.14
C THR A 24 -5.21 -5.64 6.76
N LEU A 25 -3.99 -5.93 6.31
CA LEU A 25 -3.72 -6.36 4.92
C LEU A 25 -3.25 -7.80 4.79
N ALA A 26 -2.75 -8.38 5.88
CA ALA A 26 -2.18 -9.71 5.91
C ALA A 26 -2.91 -10.63 6.90
N LEU A 27 -3.06 -11.89 6.52
CA LEU A 27 -3.42 -12.99 7.41
C LEU A 27 -2.18 -13.86 7.57
N ASP A 28 -1.77 -14.15 8.81
CA ASP A 28 -0.57 -14.93 9.12
C ASP A 28 0.71 -14.43 8.40
N GLY A 29 0.85 -13.11 8.25
CA GLY A 29 2.00 -12.49 7.59
C GLY A 29 2.02 -12.61 6.07
N LYS A 30 0.91 -13.02 5.44
CA LYS A 30 0.77 -13.05 3.97
C LYS A 30 -0.29 -12.08 3.48
N LEU A 31 0.06 -11.26 2.50
CA LEU A 31 -0.91 -10.39 1.83
C LEU A 31 -1.96 -11.25 1.12
N GLN A 32 -3.22 -10.85 1.25
CA GLN A 32 -4.31 -11.47 0.52
C GLN A 32 -4.20 -11.16 -0.99
N ASP A 33 -4.57 -12.10 -1.85
CA ASP A 33 -4.45 -11.94 -3.32
C ASP A 33 -5.16 -10.69 -3.86
N GLY A 34 -6.30 -10.32 -3.28
CA GLY A 34 -7.03 -9.10 -3.63
C GLY A 34 -6.23 -7.83 -3.35
N VAL A 35 -5.48 -7.82 -2.25
CA VAL A 35 -4.60 -6.70 -1.87
C VAL A 35 -3.43 -6.60 -2.85
N VAL A 36 -2.80 -7.73 -3.19
CA VAL A 36 -1.71 -7.77 -4.17
C VAL A 36 -2.16 -7.24 -5.53
N ARG A 37 -3.33 -7.66 -6.02
CA ARG A 37 -3.91 -7.13 -7.28
C ARG A 37 -4.18 -5.63 -7.21
N THR A 38 -4.71 -5.16 -6.08
CA THR A 38 -5.00 -3.72 -5.88
C THR A 38 -3.72 -2.90 -5.91
N PHE A 39 -2.68 -3.34 -5.20
CA PHE A 39 -1.39 -2.66 -5.19
C PHE A 39 -0.72 -2.64 -6.57
N LYS A 40 -0.80 -3.72 -7.36
CA LYS A 40 -0.30 -3.71 -8.74
C LYS A 40 -0.97 -2.61 -9.57
N THR A 41 -2.28 -2.47 -9.50
CA THR A 41 -3.04 -1.44 -10.23
C THR A 41 -2.77 0.00 -9.74
N LEU A 42 -2.29 0.14 -8.51
CA LEU A 42 -2.00 1.44 -7.90
C LEU A 42 -0.53 1.84 -8.05
N ARG A 43 0.42 0.91 -8.20
CA ARG A 43 1.86 1.22 -8.32
C ARG A 43 2.21 2.18 -9.45
N ASP A 44 1.52 2.06 -10.59
CA ASP A 44 1.75 2.96 -11.72
C ASP A 44 1.34 4.42 -11.40
N ARG A 45 0.60 4.62 -10.31
CA ARG A 45 0.03 5.90 -9.91
C ARG A 45 0.45 6.36 -8.52
N LEU A 46 0.92 5.50 -7.64
CA LEU A 46 1.28 5.86 -6.28
C LEU A 46 2.52 5.09 -5.88
N GLU A 47 3.42 5.74 -5.17
CA GLU A 47 4.50 5.06 -4.48
C GLU A 47 3.94 4.47 -3.17
N ILE A 48 4.07 3.16 -3.02
CA ILE A 48 3.40 2.40 -1.97
C ILE A 48 4.43 2.03 -0.90
N TYR A 49 4.16 2.41 0.35
CA TYR A 49 4.93 2.07 1.52
C TYR A 49 4.12 1.19 2.45
N LEU A 50 4.69 0.05 2.82
CA LEU A 50 4.09 -0.87 3.77
C LEU A 50 4.80 -0.75 5.11
N LEU A 51 4.03 -0.52 6.17
CA LEU A 51 4.52 -0.42 7.53
C LEU A 51 4.14 -1.71 8.28
N THR A 52 5.11 -2.36 8.91
CA THR A 52 4.88 -3.53 9.76
C THR A 52 5.69 -3.40 11.04
N ALA A 53 5.26 -4.11 12.09
CA ALA A 53 6.10 -4.39 13.25
C ALA A 53 7.01 -5.63 13.04
N ASN A 54 6.92 -6.33 11.89
CA ASN A 54 7.71 -7.50 11.51
C ASN A 54 7.73 -8.63 12.57
N THR A 55 6.66 -8.77 13.35
CA THR A 55 6.60 -9.73 14.47
C THR A 55 6.71 -11.19 14.05
N TYR A 56 6.41 -11.50 12.78
CA TYR A 56 6.49 -12.85 12.21
C TYR A 56 7.70 -13.08 11.30
N GLY A 57 8.61 -12.10 11.16
CA GLY A 57 9.84 -12.23 10.35
C GLY A 57 9.63 -12.34 8.83
N GLY A 58 8.41 -12.07 8.33
CA GLY A 58 8.01 -12.26 6.93
C GLY A 58 8.17 -11.05 6.01
N GLN A 59 8.73 -9.93 6.50
CA GLN A 59 8.68 -8.65 5.78
C GLN A 59 9.27 -8.71 4.36
N ASN A 60 10.35 -9.46 4.17
CA ASN A 60 10.99 -9.60 2.85
C ASN A 60 10.09 -10.23 1.77
N GLN A 61 9.02 -10.95 2.16
CA GLN A 61 8.04 -11.53 1.22
C GLN A 61 6.92 -10.54 0.86
N ILE A 62 6.78 -9.49 1.66
CA ILE A 62 5.75 -8.46 1.55
C ILE A 62 6.32 -7.19 0.94
N ASP A 63 7.63 -6.94 1.05
CA ASP A 63 8.27 -5.78 0.45
C ASP A 63 8.15 -5.80 -1.06
N ILE A 64 7.45 -4.80 -1.57
CA ILE A 64 7.05 -4.74 -2.96
C ILE A 64 7.89 -3.74 -3.77
N ASN A 65 8.89 -3.13 -3.13
CA ASN A 65 9.83 -2.16 -3.71
C ASN A 65 11.26 -2.73 -3.77
N SER A 66 11.44 -4.03 -3.54
CA SER A 66 12.73 -4.72 -3.67
C SER A 66 13.00 -5.06 -5.14
N THR A 67 13.34 -4.06 -5.94
CA THR A 67 14.11 -4.18 -7.18
C THR A 67 14.93 -2.92 -7.37
#